data_AF-A0A915PJP1-F1
#
_entry.id   AF-A0A915PJP1-F1
#
_cell.length_a   1.000
_cell.length_b   1.000
_cell.length_c   1.000
_cell.angle_alpha   90.00
_cell.angle_beta   90.00
_cell.angle_gamma   90.00
#
_symmetry.space_group_name_H-M   'P 1'
#
loop_
_entity.id
_entity.type
_entity.pdbx_description
1 polymer ?
#
loop_
_entity_poly.entity_id
_entity_poly.type
_entity_poly.pdbx_seq_one_letter_code
_entity_poly.pdbx_strand_id
1 'polypeptide(L)'
;MLLIGIRSENLYGVTIEPRNEIDIGNLNLPFTWSEEILLKYAFWIIFTGQMSARTKVAEKLREWLPKTSVDIKSVIESDAKVADLKLEDFDEMFSLLHTELNEDFTHISDLKNFYAHFRPATENVKFAD
;
A
#
# COMPACT_ATOMS: atom_id res chain seq x y z
N MET A 1 -3.66 -35.30 20.39
CA MET A 1 -4.72 -34.98 19.41
C MET A 1 -5.40 -33.71 19.89
N LEU A 2 -5.01 -32.56 19.34
CA LEU A 2 -5.47 -31.23 19.75
C LEU A 2 -6.48 -30.74 18.70
N LEU A 3 -7.76 -30.84 19.03
CA LEU A 3 -8.85 -30.25 18.27
C LEU A 3 -8.78 -28.72 18.46
N ILE A 4 -8.35 -28.00 17.43
CA ILE A 4 -8.48 -26.54 17.37
C ILE A 4 -9.98 -26.26 17.25
N GLY A 5 -10.59 -25.80 18.34
CA GLY A 5 -12.00 -25.46 18.41
C GLY A 5 -12.31 -24.23 17.57
N ILE A 6 -12.85 -24.43 16.37
CA ILE A 6 -13.49 -23.37 15.59
C ILE A 6 -14.82 -23.05 16.27
N ARG A 7 -14.86 -21.95 17.02
CA ARG A 7 -16.09 -21.43 17.64
C ARG A 7 -16.82 -20.57 16.62
N SER A 8 -17.98 -21.02 16.13
CA SER A 8 -19.04 -20.22 15.48
C SER A 8 -18.60 -18.94 14.72
N GLU A 9 -17.71 -19.06 13.74
CA GLU A 9 -17.40 -17.99 12.80
C GLU A 9 -17.90 -18.43 11.42
N ASN A 10 -18.64 -17.55 10.74
CA ASN A 10 -19.13 -17.82 9.40
C ASN A 10 -17.92 -18.02 8.47
N LEU A 11 -17.74 -19.23 7.94
CA LEU A 11 -16.69 -19.52 6.98
C LEU A 11 -17.15 -19.06 5.59
N TYR A 12 -16.44 -18.10 5.01
CA TYR A 12 -16.67 -17.65 3.65
C TYR A 12 -15.63 -18.25 2.72
N GLY A 13 -16.08 -19.01 1.73
CA GLY A 13 -15.25 -19.36 0.58
C GLY A 13 -15.09 -18.13 -0.31
N VAL A 14 -13.87 -17.61 -0.41
CA VAL A 14 -13.55 -16.48 -1.29
C VAL A 14 -12.65 -17.01 -2.39
N THR A 15 -13.05 -16.79 -3.65
CA THR A 15 -12.19 -17.00 -4.81
C THR A 15 -11.56 -15.66 -5.18
N ILE A 16 -10.24 -15.63 -5.24
CA ILE A 16 -9.47 -14.47 -5.70
C ILE A 16 -8.90 -14.82 -7.06
N GLU A 17 -9.34 -14.11 -8.10
CA GLU A 17 -8.84 -14.26 -9.45
C GLU A 17 -7.99 -13.03 -9.82
N PRO A 18 -6.76 -13.22 -10.32
CA PRO A 18 -5.94 -12.10 -10.75
C PRO A 18 -6.57 -11.43 -11.97
N ARG A 19 -6.55 -10.10 -11.98
CA ARG A 19 -6.91 -9.34 -13.18
C ARG A 19 -5.78 -9.45 -14.21
N ASN A 20 -6.15 -9.43 -15.49
CA ASN A 20 -5.17 -9.42 -16.59
C ASN A 20 -4.37 -8.11 -16.62
N GLU A 21 -4.91 -7.03 -16.06
CA GLU A 21 -4.32 -5.70 -15.98
C GLU A 21 -4.58 -5.10 -14.60
N ILE A 22 -3.59 -4.38 -14.07
CA ILE A 22 -3.73 -3.59 -12.85
C ILE A 22 -3.84 -2.13 -13.29
N ASP A 23 -5.01 -1.55 -13.06
CA ASP A 23 -5.25 -0.13 -13.27
C ASP A 23 -4.93 0.60 -11.96
N ILE A 24 -4.02 1.57 -11.99
CA ILE A 24 -3.61 2.35 -10.81
C ILE A 24 -3.75 3.84 -11.14
N GLY A 25 -4.99 4.31 -11.09
CA GLY A 25 -5.35 5.67 -11.49
C GLY A 25 -4.82 6.00 -12.88
N ASN A 26 -4.12 7.13 -13.01
CA ASN A 26 -3.56 7.56 -14.30
C ASN A 26 -2.20 6.94 -14.67
N LEU A 27 -1.68 5.99 -13.87
CA LEU A 27 -0.47 5.27 -14.24
C LEU A 27 -0.79 4.24 -15.32
N ASN A 28 -0.64 4.63 -16.58
CA ASN A 28 -0.62 3.69 -17.69
C ASN A 28 0.67 2.85 -17.59
N LEU A 29 0.61 1.70 -16.93
CA LEU A 29 1.73 0.79 -16.72
C LEU A 29 1.92 -0.14 -17.93
N PRO A 30 2.86 0.08 -18.89
CA PRO A 30 3.30 -1.03 -19.73
C PRO A 30 3.87 -2.16 -18.88
N PHE A 31 3.69 -3.40 -19.32
CA PHE A 31 4.13 -4.67 -18.68
C PHE A 31 5.63 -4.73 -18.27
N THR A 32 6.43 -3.74 -18.64
CA THR A 32 7.88 -3.62 -18.35
C THR A 32 8.22 -2.75 -17.13
N TRP A 33 7.25 -2.39 -16.29
CA TRP A 33 7.50 -1.49 -15.15
C TRP A 33 8.34 -2.12 -14.04
N SER A 34 9.08 -1.26 -13.35
CA SER A 34 10.03 -1.67 -12.31
C SER A 34 9.28 -2.28 -11.13
N GLU A 35 9.76 -3.45 -10.69
CA GLU A 35 9.37 -4.13 -9.45
C GLU A 35 9.17 -3.14 -8.28
N GLU A 36 9.97 -2.08 -8.24
CA GLU A 36 9.88 -1.00 -7.26
C GLU A 36 8.49 -0.33 -7.21
N ILE A 37 7.88 0.01 -8.35
CA ILE A 37 6.58 0.71 -8.35
C ILE A 37 5.48 -0.21 -7.83
N LEU A 38 5.50 -1.48 -8.22
CA LEU A 38 4.56 -2.48 -7.72
C LEU A 38 4.73 -2.72 -6.22
N LEU A 39 5.96 -2.75 -5.72
CA LEU A 39 6.23 -2.85 -4.29
C LEU A 39 5.78 -1.60 -3.51
N LYS A 40 6.00 -0.39 -4.06
CA LYS A 40 5.46 0.86 -3.48
C LYS A 40 3.94 0.82 -3.41
N TYR A 41 3.30 0.33 -4.46
CA TYR A 41 1.85 0.23 -4.52
C TYR A 41 1.31 -0.80 -3.51
N ALA A 42 1.92 -1.97 -3.43
CA ALA A 42 1.54 -2.98 -2.46
C ALA A 42 1.70 -2.46 -1.02
N PHE A 43 2.81 -1.77 -0.74
CA PHE A 43 2.99 -1.07 0.54
C PHE A 43 1.89 -0.03 0.77
N TRP A 44 1.61 0.82 -0.22
CA TRP A 44 0.61 1.87 -0.13
C TRP A 44 -0.78 1.34 0.23
N ILE A 45 -1.26 0.30 -0.44
CA ILE A 45 -2.57 -0.29 -0.19
C ILE A 45 -2.65 -0.90 1.21
N ILE A 46 -1.61 -1.63 1.63
CA ILE A 46 -1.57 -2.22 2.98
C ILE A 46 -1.53 -1.11 4.04
N PHE A 47 -0.69 -0.11 3.83
CA PHE A 47 -0.44 0.96 4.78
C PHE A 47 -1.66 1.87 4.96
N THR A 48 -2.30 2.27 3.86
CA THR A 48 -3.53 3.07 3.90
C THR A 48 -4.72 2.25 4.39
N GLY A 49 -4.77 0.94 4.09
CA GLY A 49 -5.80 0.02 4.59
C GLY A 49 -5.81 -0.16 6.12
N GLN A 50 -4.72 0.19 6.81
CA GLN A 50 -4.66 0.18 8.28
C GLN A 50 -5.26 1.44 8.93
N MET A 51 -5.61 2.46 8.14
CA MET A 51 -6.21 3.68 8.69
C MET A 51 -7.61 3.41 9.24
N SER A 52 -7.96 4.13 10.32
CA SER A 52 -9.33 4.12 10.81
C SER A 52 -10.28 4.83 9.85
N ALA A 53 -11.54 4.38 9.82
CA ALA A 53 -12.62 5.00 9.05
C ALA A 53 -12.80 6.53 9.30
N ARG A 54 -12.38 7.03 10.47
CA ARG A 54 -12.51 8.44 10.87
C ARG A 54 -11.29 9.29 10.51
N THR A 55 -10.21 8.65 10.05
CA THR A 55 -8.96 9.33 9.72
C THR A 55 -9.20 10.29 8.56
N LYS A 56 -8.83 11.56 8.74
CA LYS A 56 -8.83 12.54 7.65
C LYS A 56 -7.60 12.33 6.77
N VAL A 57 -7.82 11.99 5.52
CA VAL A 57 -6.75 11.50 4.65
C VAL A 57 -5.80 12.63 4.26
N ALA A 58 -6.32 13.80 3.90
CA ALA A 58 -5.50 14.95 3.52
C ALA A 58 -4.57 15.43 4.64
N GLU A 59 -4.99 15.34 5.91
CA GLU A 59 -4.14 15.67 7.06
C GLU A 59 -2.99 14.65 7.20
N LYS A 60 -3.29 13.35 7.09
CA LYS A 60 -2.26 12.30 7.16
C LYS A 60 -1.25 12.35 6.03
N LEU A 61 -1.70 12.62 4.80
CA LEU A 61 -0.77 12.74 3.68
C LEU A 61 0.22 13.89 3.87
N ARG A 62 -0.21 15.02 4.43
CA ARG A 62 0.70 16.13 4.78
C ARG A 62 1.68 15.76 5.89
N GLU A 63 1.25 14.98 6.88
CA GLU A 63 2.15 14.47 7.92
C GLU A 63 3.20 13.52 7.33
N TRP A 64 2.79 12.66 6.41
CA TRP A 64 3.67 11.64 5.85
C TRP A 64 4.64 12.19 4.79
N LEU A 65 4.17 13.14 3.99
CA LEU A 65 4.90 13.77 2.88
C LEU A 65 5.04 15.28 3.13
N PRO A 66 5.78 15.69 4.17
CA PRO A 66 5.85 17.11 4.58
C PRO A 66 6.53 18.02 3.55
N LYS A 67 7.28 17.44 2.61
CA LYS A 67 7.96 18.15 1.52
C LYS A 67 7.28 17.95 0.15
N THR A 68 6.06 17.41 0.15
CA THR A 68 5.30 17.19 -1.07
C THR A 68 5.16 18.49 -1.85
N SER A 69 5.40 18.40 -3.16
CA SER A 69 5.08 19.49 -4.09
C SER A 69 3.71 19.30 -4.74
N VAL A 70 3.10 18.12 -4.53
CA VAL A 70 1.79 17.74 -5.05
C VAL A 70 0.70 18.46 -4.25
N ASP A 71 -0.25 19.06 -4.97
CA ASP A 71 -1.43 19.63 -4.35
C ASP A 71 -2.39 18.50 -3.93
N ILE A 72 -2.24 18.01 -2.70
CA ILE A 72 -3.11 16.97 -2.13
C ILE A 72 -4.60 17.35 -2.22
N LYS A 73 -4.94 18.65 -2.18
CA LYS A 73 -6.33 19.12 -2.27
C LYS A 73 -6.95 18.94 -3.66
N SER A 74 -6.12 18.75 -4.69
CA SER A 74 -6.58 18.45 -6.04
C SER A 74 -7.15 17.03 -6.18
N VAL A 75 -6.84 16.14 -5.23
CA VAL A 75 -7.20 14.71 -5.26
C VAL A 75 -8.28 14.38 -4.25
N ILE A 76 -8.22 15.00 -3.07
CA ILE A 76 -9.16 14.73 -1.97
C ILE A 76 -9.55 16.01 -1.24
N GLU A 77 -10.83 16.09 -0.88
CA GLU A 77 -11.34 17.18 -0.06
C GLU A 77 -10.60 17.23 1.29
N SER A 78 -10.42 18.43 1.84
CA SER A 78 -9.56 18.61 3.02
C SER A 78 -10.10 17.94 4.29
N ASP A 79 -11.41 17.68 4.35
CA ASP A 79 -12.11 17.02 5.45
C ASP A 79 -12.57 15.59 5.13
N ALA A 80 -12.26 15.07 3.93
CA ALA A 80 -12.56 13.70 3.53
C ALA A 80 -11.93 12.69 4.48
N LYS A 81 -12.75 11.75 4.97
CA LYS A 81 -12.29 10.63 5.80
C LYS A 81 -12.15 9.38 4.96
N VAL A 82 -11.40 8.42 5.48
CA VAL A 82 -11.25 7.09 4.86
C VAL A 82 -12.60 6.44 4.53
N ALA A 83 -13.61 6.60 5.40
CA ALA A 83 -14.95 6.06 5.16
C ALA A 83 -15.69 6.68 3.97
N ASP A 84 -15.28 7.88 3.56
CA ASP A 84 -15.91 8.64 2.47
C ASP A 84 -15.25 8.30 1.12
N LEU A 85 -14.09 7.64 1.14
CA LEU A 85 -13.29 7.31 -0.04
C LEU A 85 -13.54 5.88 -0.52
N LYS A 86 -13.42 5.69 -1.83
CA LYS A 86 -13.38 4.39 -2.48
C LYS A 86 -11.94 3.96 -2.72
N LEU A 87 -11.75 2.69 -3.09
CA LEU A 87 -10.42 2.16 -3.40
C LEU A 87 -9.77 2.93 -4.56
N GLU A 88 -10.56 3.31 -5.56
CA GLU A 88 -10.09 4.06 -6.72
C GLU A 88 -9.49 5.43 -6.35
N ASP A 89 -9.97 6.06 -5.27
CA ASP A 89 -9.40 7.31 -4.78
C ASP A 89 -7.97 7.09 -4.24
N PHE A 90 -7.71 5.93 -3.62
CA PHE A 90 -6.36 5.55 -3.17
C PHE A 90 -5.42 5.23 -4.32
N ASP A 91 -5.96 4.70 -5.42
CA ASP A 91 -5.20 4.43 -6.64
C ASP A 91 -4.77 5.74 -7.31
N GLU A 92 -5.69 6.72 -7.39
CA GLU A 92 -5.38 8.07 -7.89
C GLU A 92 -4.37 8.80 -7.00
N MET A 93 -4.53 8.73 -5.68
CA MET A 93 -3.54 9.30 -4.75
C MET A 93 -2.17 8.67 -4.94
N PHE A 94 -2.08 7.35 -5.09
CA PHE A 94 -0.81 6.69 -5.37
C PHE A 94 -0.22 7.15 -6.71
N SER A 95 -1.03 7.24 -7.75
CA SER A 95 -0.60 7.64 -9.10
C SER A 95 0.13 8.99 -9.11
N LEU A 96 -0.22 9.87 -8.17
CA LEU A 96 0.37 11.20 -8.02
C LEU A 96 1.56 11.22 -7.05
N LEU A 97 1.50 10.41 -5.99
CA LEU A 97 2.44 10.49 -4.87
C LEU A 97 3.56 9.44 -4.90
N HIS A 98 3.49 8.43 -5.79
CA HIS A 98 4.43 7.30 -5.75
C HIS A 98 5.91 7.70 -5.89
N THR A 99 6.20 8.83 -6.54
CA THR A 99 7.57 9.38 -6.67
C THR A 99 8.07 10.03 -5.38
N GLU A 100 7.15 10.46 -4.51
CA GLU A 100 7.44 11.08 -3.22
C GLU A 100 7.57 10.06 -2.08
N LEU A 101 7.23 8.79 -2.33
CA LEU A 101 7.58 7.65 -1.46
C LEU A 101 9.10 7.35 -1.58
N ASN A 102 9.91 8.28 -1.08
CA ASN A 102 11.37 8.29 -1.14
C ASN A 102 11.97 8.63 0.25
N GLU A 103 13.25 9.01 0.33
CA GLU A 103 13.93 9.29 1.62
C GLU A 103 13.27 10.36 2.49
N ASP A 104 12.48 11.27 1.91
CA ASP A 104 11.76 12.32 2.64
C ASP A 104 10.39 11.85 3.17
N PHE A 105 9.95 10.64 2.82
CA PHE A 105 8.73 10.04 3.35
C PHE A 105 8.91 9.64 4.80
N THR A 106 7.98 10.05 5.66
CA THR A 106 8.08 9.85 7.12
C THR A 106 8.14 8.37 7.51
N HIS A 107 7.54 7.49 6.70
CA HIS A 107 7.53 6.03 6.90
C HIS A 107 8.51 5.30 5.96
N ILE A 108 9.59 5.95 5.52
CA ILE A 108 10.59 5.33 4.64
C ILE A 108 11.21 4.06 5.24
N SER A 109 11.42 4.02 6.55
CA SER A 109 11.92 2.81 7.24
C SER A 109 10.95 1.65 7.11
N ASP A 110 9.64 1.91 7.21
CA ASP A 110 8.59 0.89 7.05
C ASP A 110 8.54 0.38 5.61
N LEU A 111 8.67 1.28 4.63
CA LEU A 111 8.76 0.93 3.21
C LEU A 111 10.01 0.08 2.90
N LYS A 112 11.17 0.44 3.45
CA LYS A 112 12.41 -0.33 3.31
C LYS A 112 12.30 -1.72 3.95
N ASN A 113 11.69 -1.80 5.13
CA ASN A 113 11.40 -3.07 5.80
C ASN A 113 10.44 -3.91 4.96
N PHE A 114 9.41 -3.31 4.39
CA PHE A 114 8.48 -4.00 3.49
C PHE A 114 9.23 -4.62 2.30
N TYR A 115 10.10 -3.86 1.61
CA TYR A 115 10.91 -4.40 0.51
C TYR A 115 11.79 -5.58 0.90
N ALA A 116 12.33 -5.57 2.12
CA ALA A 116 13.19 -6.66 2.60
C ALA A 116 12.45 -8.01 2.69
N HIS A 117 11.11 -8.02 2.81
CA HIS A 117 10.32 -9.26 2.83
C HIS A 117 10.16 -9.89 1.44
N PHE A 118 10.30 -9.09 0.38
CA PHE A 118 10.15 -9.54 -1.01
C PHE A 118 11.50 -9.75 -1.70
N ARG A 119 12.58 -9.19 -1.15
CA ARG A 119 13.92 -9.53 -1.62
C ARG A 119 14.23 -10.98 -1.24
N PRO A 120 14.70 -11.80 -2.19
CA PRO A 120 15.15 -13.14 -1.85
C PRO A 120 16.23 -13.03 -0.77
N ALA A 121 16.10 -13.83 0.29
CA ALA A 121 17.18 -13.99 1.25
C ALA A 121 18.40 -14.39 0.44
N THR A 122 19.49 -13.62 0.51
CA THR A 122 20.76 -14.03 -0.07
C THR A 122 21.09 -15.39 0.53
N GLU A 123 21.02 -16.46 -0.27
CA GLU A 123 21.40 -17.81 0.12
C GLU A 123 22.88 -17.81 0.49
N ASN A 124 23.17 -17.45 1.73
CA ASN A 124 24.48 -17.56 2.37
C ASN A 124 24.29 -17.87 3.86
N VAL A 125 23.20 -18.56 4.22
CA VAL A 125 23.17 -19.31 5.46
C VAL A 125 23.91 -20.61 5.17
N LYS A 126 25.22 -20.63 5.51
CA LYS A 126 25.92 -21.89 5.70
C LYS A 126 25.16 -22.65 6.79
N PHE A 127 24.33 -23.61 6.40
CA PHE A 127 23.94 -24.67 7.31
C PHE A 127 25.27 -25.36 7.68
N ALA A 128 25.62 -25.30 8.96
CA ALA A 128 26.91 -25.75 9.48
C ALA A 128 27.25 -27.18 9.01
N ASP A 129 28.54 -27.42 8.77
CA ASP A 129 29.12 -28.73 8.44
C ASP A 129 28.73 -29.83 9.44
#